data_AF-R7S5I3-F1
#
_entry.id   AF-R7S5I3-F1
#
_cell.length_a   1.000
_cell.length_b   1.000
_cell.length_c   1.000
_cell.angle_alpha   90.00
_cell.angle_beta   90.00
_cell.angle_gamma   90.00
#
_symmetry.space_group_name_H-M   'P 1'
#
loop_
_entity.id
_entity.type
_entity.pdbx_description
1 polymer ?
#
loop_
_entity_poly.entity_id
_entity_poly.type
_entity_poly.pdbx_seq_one_letter_code
_entity_poly.pdbx_strand_id
1 'polypeptide(L)'
;MSGVLDQNEEVIDVAYRLSSLSYFLEAVRSLSRLLQSAPPNLPARQKKVITLVEVARRTLLRAGVVLHTFAACPPHLEGHKRAYLELLTHLNAIKPTVTPDALRGKFLQAISSWLTLISHLTR
;
A
#
# COMPACT_ATOMS: atom_id res chain seq x y z
N MET A 1 22.62 17.68 5.46
CA MET A 1 22.48 16.21 5.63
C MET A 1 21.25 15.84 6.49
N SER A 2 20.10 16.50 6.33
CA SER A 2 18.90 16.28 7.20
C SER A 2 17.81 15.41 6.58
N GLY A 3 17.62 15.43 5.25
CA GLY A 3 16.41 14.89 4.60
C GLY A 3 16.23 13.36 4.58
N VAL A 4 17.21 12.57 5.02
CA VAL A 4 17.05 11.09 5.10
C VAL A 4 16.39 10.67 6.41
N LEU A 5 16.59 11.42 7.50
CA LEU A 5 15.99 11.16 8.80
C LEU A 5 14.49 11.51 8.79
N ASP A 6 14.14 12.66 8.21
CA ASP A 6 12.75 13.14 8.08
C ASP A 6 11.85 12.14 7.32
N GLN A 7 12.37 11.52 6.25
CA GLN A 7 11.65 10.50 5.47
C GLN A 7 11.52 9.15 6.17
N ASN A 8 12.33 8.87 7.19
CA ASN A 8 12.19 7.65 7.99
C ASN A 8 11.13 7.87 9.07
N GLU A 9 11.12 9.04 9.71
CA GLU A 9 10.12 9.40 10.70
C GLU A 9 8.72 9.46 10.09
N GLU A 10 8.57 10.07 8.91
CA GLU A 10 7.29 10.09 8.18
C GLU A 10 6.79 8.67 7.84
N VAL A 11 7.69 7.77 7.45
CA VAL A 11 7.33 6.38 7.13
C VAL A 11 6.93 5.61 8.38
N ILE A 12 7.60 5.83 9.51
CA ILE A 12 7.25 5.22 10.79
C ILE A 12 5.88 5.72 11.25
N ASP A 13 5.62 7.03 11.17
CA ASP A 13 4.33 7.61 11.49
C ASP A 13 3.21 7.06 10.61
N VAL A 14 3.40 6.99 9.29
CA VAL A 14 2.42 6.40 8.37
C VAL A 14 2.19 4.92 8.70
N ALA A 15 3.25 4.16 9.02
CA ALA A 15 3.11 2.75 9.44
C ALA A 15 2.28 2.62 10.71
N TYR A 16 2.55 3.45 11.72
CA TYR A 16 1.80 3.48 12.96
C TYR A 16 0.32 3.79 12.70
N ARG A 17 0.01 4.82 11.92
CA ARG A 17 -1.37 5.17 11.59
C ARG A 17 -2.08 4.13 10.72
N LEU A 18 -1.38 3.47 9.78
CA LEU A 18 -1.92 2.34 9.01
C LEU A 18 -2.23 1.11 9.88
N SER A 19 -1.61 0.99 11.06
CA SER A 19 -1.87 -0.09 12.02
C SER A 19 -3.18 0.10 12.81
N SER A 20 -3.82 1.27 12.71
CA SER A 20 -5.03 1.64 13.45
C SER A 20 -6.19 1.96 12.50
N LEU A 21 -7.35 1.31 12.69
CA LEU A 21 -8.55 1.57 11.88
C LEU A 21 -9.04 3.03 11.98
N SER A 22 -8.85 3.69 13.13
CA SER A 22 -9.27 5.07 13.35
C SER A 22 -8.50 6.06 12.48
N TYR A 23 -7.23 5.79 12.21
CA TYR A 23 -6.35 6.66 11.42
C TYR A 23 -6.07 6.12 10.01
N PHE A 24 -6.58 4.93 9.71
CA PHE A 24 -6.26 4.18 8.49
C PHE A 24 -6.49 4.97 7.21
N LEU A 25 -7.66 5.60 7.07
CA LEU A 25 -8.03 6.32 5.85
C LEU A 25 -7.10 7.50 5.57
N GLU A 26 -6.76 8.25 6.62
CA GLU A 26 -5.82 9.37 6.52
C GLU A 26 -4.40 8.88 6.17
N ALA A 27 -3.99 7.77 6.77
CA ALA A 27 -2.69 7.16 6.53
C ALA A 27 -2.56 6.61 5.10
N VAL A 28 -3.62 5.99 4.55
CA VAL A 28 -3.66 5.54 3.14
C VAL A 28 -3.56 6.72 2.18
N ARG A 29 -4.22 7.85 2.47
CA ARG A 29 -4.07 9.09 1.67
C ARG A 29 -2.65 9.62 1.73
N SER A 30 -2.03 9.60 2.90
CA SER A 30 -0.64 10.03 3.09
C SER A 30 0.33 9.14 2.31
N LEU A 31 0.16 7.81 2.37
CA LEU A 31 0.90 6.86 1.54
C LEU A 31 0.68 7.12 0.03
N SER A 32 -0.55 7.40 -0.40
CA SER A 32 -0.83 7.69 -1.81
C SER A 32 -0.12 8.96 -2.29
N ARG A 33 -0.12 10.02 -1.46
CA ARG A 33 0.67 11.25 -1.73
C ARG A 33 2.16 10.97 -1.75
N LEU A 34 2.65 10.13 -0.84
CA LEU A 34 4.04 9.68 -0.85
C LEU A 34 4.38 8.98 -2.15
N LEU A 35 3.51 8.13 -2.70
CA LEU A 35 3.72 7.46 -3.98
C LEU A 35 3.78 8.44 -5.16
N GLN A 36 2.94 9.48 -5.16
CA GLN A 36 2.84 10.48 -6.23
C GLN A 36 3.98 11.52 -6.24
N SER A 37 4.48 11.89 -5.06
CA SER A 37 5.37 13.06 -4.90
C SER A 37 6.85 12.83 -5.23
N ALA A 38 7.32 11.58 -5.32
CA ALA A 38 8.74 11.30 -5.48
C ALA A 38 9.05 10.44 -6.72
N PRO A 39 10.22 10.63 -7.36
CA PRO A 39 10.66 9.80 -8.47
C PRO A 39 10.81 8.33 -8.01
N PRO A 40 10.39 7.34 -8.83
CA PRO A 40 10.32 5.92 -8.48
C PRO A 40 11.68 5.23 -8.22
N ASN A 41 12.77 6.00 -8.19
CA ASN A 41 14.13 5.53 -8.45
C ASN A 41 14.93 5.16 -7.19
N LEU A 42 14.29 4.96 -6.03
CA LEU A 42 15.00 4.61 -4.78
C LEU A 42 14.64 3.20 -4.30
N PRO A 43 15.58 2.25 -4.33
CA PRO A 43 15.40 0.89 -3.80
C PRO A 43 14.90 0.87 -2.33
N ALA A 44 15.41 1.77 -1.49
CA ALA A 44 14.96 1.93 -0.11
C ALA A 44 13.47 2.30 -0.01
N ARG A 45 12.96 3.08 -0.96
CA ARG A 45 11.56 3.49 -1.03
C ARG A 45 10.66 2.34 -1.46
N GLN A 46 11.08 1.48 -2.38
CA GLN A 46 10.32 0.28 -2.74
C GLN A 46 10.11 -0.65 -1.55
N LYS A 47 11.16 -0.88 -0.74
CA LYS A 47 11.04 -1.66 0.52
C LYS A 47 10.04 -1.02 1.48
N LYS A 48 10.14 0.30 1.70
CA LYS A 48 9.22 1.03 2.58
C LYS A 48 7.78 0.92 2.10
N VAL A 49 7.53 1.10 0.80
CA VAL A 49 6.19 0.94 0.21
C VAL A 49 5.66 -0.47 0.43
N ILE A 50 6.46 -1.51 0.19
CA ILE A 50 6.05 -2.89 0.47
C ILE A 50 5.65 -3.06 1.94
N THR A 51 6.48 -2.58 2.85
CA THR A 51 6.20 -2.67 4.29
C THR A 51 4.89 -1.96 4.66
N LEU A 52 4.66 -0.74 4.17
CA LEU A 52 3.46 0.04 4.48
C LEU A 52 2.19 -0.63 3.92
N VAL A 53 2.24 -1.16 2.70
CA VAL A 53 1.11 -1.88 2.09
C VAL A 53 0.81 -3.16 2.87
N GLU A 54 1.83 -3.89 3.31
CA GLU A 54 1.66 -5.08 4.16
C GLU A 54 1.07 -4.74 5.52
N VAL A 55 1.47 -3.62 6.13
CA VAL A 55 0.84 -3.14 7.37
C VAL A 55 -0.63 -2.87 7.14
N ALA A 56 -0.96 -2.10 6.09
CA ALA A 56 -2.35 -1.78 5.75
C ALA A 56 -3.19 -3.04 5.54
N ARG A 57 -2.65 -4.00 4.77
CA ARG A 57 -3.27 -5.30 4.50
C ARG A 57 -3.56 -6.07 5.80
N ARG A 58 -2.57 -6.19 6.67
CA ARG A 58 -2.69 -6.93 7.94
C ARG A 58 -3.71 -6.28 8.88
N THR A 59 -3.78 -4.95 8.93
CA THR A 59 -4.78 -4.23 9.73
C THR A 59 -6.19 -4.60 9.30
N LEU A 60 -6.47 -4.59 7.99
CA LEU A 60 -7.78 -4.94 7.47
C LEU A 60 -8.13 -6.42 7.69
N LEU A 61 -7.18 -7.32 7.48
CA LEU A 61 -7.39 -8.76 7.74
C LEU A 61 -7.70 -9.01 9.22
N ARG A 62 -7.01 -8.35 10.15
CA ARG A 62 -7.27 -8.45 11.60
C ARG A 62 -8.63 -7.88 11.99
N ALA A 63 -9.11 -6.90 11.24
CA ALA A 63 -10.46 -6.33 11.40
C ALA A 63 -11.57 -7.20 10.78
N GLY A 64 -11.24 -8.37 10.24
CA GLY A 64 -12.20 -9.26 9.59
C GLY A 64 -12.60 -8.85 8.17
N VAL A 65 -11.85 -7.93 7.54
CA VAL A 65 -12.11 -7.52 6.16
C VAL A 65 -11.54 -8.55 5.20
N VAL A 66 -12.41 -9.10 4.35
CA VAL A 66 -12.01 -9.93 3.22
C VAL A 66 -11.66 -9.03 2.04
N LEU A 67 -10.41 -9.12 1.57
CA LEU A 67 -9.83 -8.20 0.57
C LEU A 67 -10.11 -8.58 -0.90
N HIS A 68 -11.00 -9.54 -1.16
CA HIS A 68 -11.52 -9.77 -2.52
C HIS A 68 -12.49 -8.66 -2.91
N THR A 69 -12.43 -8.16 -4.15
CA THR A 69 -13.32 -7.10 -4.64
C THR A 69 -14.80 -7.45 -4.48
N PHE A 70 -15.17 -8.71 -4.71
CA PHE A 70 -16.55 -9.20 -4.65
C PHE A 70 -16.99 -9.72 -3.28
N ALA A 71 -16.09 -9.78 -2.29
CA ALA A 71 -16.46 -10.27 -0.97
C ALA A 71 -17.29 -9.24 -0.19
N ALA A 72 -18.30 -9.72 0.54
CA ALA A 72 -19.04 -8.91 1.49
C ALA A 72 -18.08 -8.26 2.51
N CYS A 73 -18.41 -7.04 2.92
CA CYS A 73 -17.65 -6.27 3.91
C CYS A 73 -18.64 -5.64 4.89
N PRO A 74 -18.35 -5.62 6.20
CA PRO A 74 -19.18 -4.89 7.15
C PRO A 74 -19.31 -3.41 6.74
N PRO A 75 -20.51 -2.80 6.79
CA PRO A 75 -20.73 -1.44 6.27
C PRO A 75 -19.79 -0.40 6.86
N HIS A 76 -19.45 -0.54 8.15
CA HIS A 76 -18.56 0.38 8.86
C HIS A 76 -17.08 0.25 8.45
N LEU A 77 -16.69 -0.78 7.68
CA LEU A 77 -15.34 -1.02 7.16
C LEU A 77 -15.25 -0.89 5.63
N GLU A 78 -16.36 -0.63 4.96
CA GLU A 78 -16.39 -0.55 3.50
C GLU A 78 -15.48 0.56 2.97
N GLY A 79 -15.44 1.71 3.67
CA GLY A 79 -14.52 2.80 3.36
C GLY A 79 -13.05 2.39 3.45
N HIS A 80 -12.68 1.60 4.47
CA HIS A 80 -11.32 1.10 4.65
C HIS A 80 -10.91 0.12 3.57
N LYS A 81 -11.81 -0.82 3.24
CA LYS A 81 -11.62 -1.77 2.14
C LYS A 81 -11.41 -1.03 0.82
N ARG A 82 -12.29 -0.06 0.50
CA ARG A 82 -12.22 0.73 -0.73
C ARG A 82 -10.91 1.50 -0.84
N ALA A 83 -10.50 2.20 0.22
CA ALA A 83 -9.25 2.94 0.25
C ALA A 83 -8.02 2.04 0.02
N TYR A 84 -8.01 0.84 0.59
CA TYR A 84 -6.94 -0.13 0.33
C TYR A 84 -6.94 -0.65 -1.11
N LEU A 85 -8.11 -0.93 -1.70
CA LEU A 85 -8.19 -1.35 -3.09
C LEU A 85 -7.74 -0.23 -4.05
N GLU A 86 -8.12 1.02 -3.80
CA GLU A 86 -7.64 2.19 -4.55
C GLU A 86 -6.12 2.34 -4.46
N LEU A 87 -5.54 2.14 -3.28
CA LEU A 87 -4.08 2.12 -3.09
C LEU A 87 -3.42 1.05 -3.98
N LEU A 88 -3.98 -0.16 -4.07
CA LEU A 88 -3.46 -1.21 -4.95
C LEU A 88 -3.57 -0.83 -6.43
N THR A 89 -4.64 -0.15 -6.83
CA THR A 89 -4.80 0.39 -8.19
C THR A 89 -3.72 1.43 -8.51
N HIS A 90 -3.43 2.35 -7.59
CA HIS A 90 -2.34 3.31 -7.75
C HIS A 90 -0.98 2.61 -7.87
N LEU A 91 -0.72 1.59 -7.05
CA LEU A 91 0.51 0.80 -7.13
C LEU A 91 0.63 0.06 -8.47
N ASN A 92 -0.48 -0.44 -9.02
CA ASN A 92 -0.49 -1.06 -10.33
C ASN A 92 -0.16 -0.04 -11.43
N ALA A 93 -0.73 1.17 -11.35
CA ALA A 93 -0.51 2.24 -12.32
C ALA A 93 0.95 2.72 -12.37
N ILE A 94 1.68 2.66 -11.25
CA ILE A 94 3.10 3.04 -11.21
C ILE A 94 4.06 1.90 -11.56
N LYS A 95 3.61 0.63 -11.66
CA LYS A 95 4.47 -0.49 -12.09
C LYS A 95 5.33 -0.19 -13.33
N PRO A 96 4.81 0.45 -14.40
CA PRO A 96 5.59 0.71 -15.62
C PRO A 96 6.72 1.73 -15.40
N THR A 97 6.60 2.59 -14.39
CA THR A 97 7.58 3.65 -14.12
C THR A 97 8.70 3.21 -13.17
N VAL A 98 8.60 1.99 -12.61
CA VAL A 98 9.63 1.43 -11.72
C VAL A 98 10.89 1.11 -12.52
N THR A 99 11.94 1.88 -12.26
CA THR A 99 13.24 1.71 -12.92
C THR A 99 13.87 0.36 -12.59
N PRO A 100 14.67 -0.21 -13.50
CA PRO A 100 15.45 -1.41 -13.22
C PRO A 100 16.39 -1.20 -12.03
N ASP A 101 16.14 -1.92 -10.95
CA ASP A 101 17.04 -2.05 -9.81
C ASP A 101 16.97 -3.47 -9.22
N ALA A 102 17.79 -3.76 -8.22
CA ALA A 102 17.85 -5.09 -7.59
C ALA A 102 16.56 -5.49 -6.85
N LEU A 103 15.64 -4.56 -6.61
CA LEU A 103 14.39 -4.76 -5.87
C LEU A 103 13.15 -4.72 -6.76
N ARG A 104 13.26 -4.22 -7.99
CA ARG A 104 12.19 -4.16 -9.00
C ARG A 104 11.46 -5.49 -9.12
N GLY A 105 12.18 -6.61 -9.23
CA GLY A 105 11.57 -7.93 -9.33
C GLY A 105 10.68 -8.25 -8.14
N LYS A 106 11.17 -8.02 -6.92
CA LYS A 106 10.42 -8.24 -5.67
C LYS A 106 9.24 -7.28 -5.53
N PHE A 107 9.41 -6.02 -5.93
CA PHE A 107 8.38 -5.00 -5.88
C PHE A 107 7.23 -5.31 -6.85
N LEU A 108 7.56 -5.64 -8.10
CA LEU A 108 6.57 -6.05 -9.10
C LEU A 108 5.87 -7.34 -8.71
N GLN A 109 6.61 -8.31 -8.15
CA GLN A 109 6.03 -9.55 -7.64
C GLN A 109 5.07 -9.29 -6.50
N ALA A 110 5.43 -8.44 -5.52
CA ALA A 110 4.55 -8.08 -4.42
C ALA A 110 3.24 -7.45 -4.91
N ILE A 111 3.31 -6.47 -5.81
CA ILE A 111 2.10 -5.84 -6.36
C ILE A 111 1.27 -6.86 -7.15
N SER A 112 1.89 -7.71 -7.96
CA SER A 112 1.17 -8.77 -8.67
C SER A 112 0.50 -9.75 -7.71
N SER A 113 1.15 -10.16 -6.62
CA SER A 113 0.57 -11.02 -5.59
C SER A 113 -0.62 -10.35 -4.88
N TRP A 114 -0.56 -9.05 -4.58
CA TRP A 114 -1.71 -8.35 -4.02
C TRP A 114 -2.87 -8.26 -5.01
N LEU A 115 -2.58 -8.04 -6.29
CA LEU A 115 -3.61 -7.96 -7.32
C LEU A 115 -4.26 -9.33 -7.58
N THR A 116 -3.52 -10.43 -7.58
CA THR A 116 -4.13 -11.76 -7.71
C THR A 116 -5.04 -12.09 -6.53
N LEU A 117 -4.67 -11.64 -5.33
CA LEU A 117 -5.51 -11.81 -4.14
C LEU A 117 -6.82 -11.02 -4.23
N ILE A 118 -6.87 -9.87 -4.91
CA ILE A 118 -8.13 -9.12 -5.05
C ILE A 118 -8.97 -9.57 -6.26
N SER A 119 -8.33 -10.16 -7.28
CA SER A 119 -8.90 -10.41 -8.61
C SER A 119 -9.23 -11.88 -8.95
N HIS A 120 -9.78 -12.67 -8.02
CA HIS A 120 -10.42 -13.94 -8.46
C HIS A 120 -11.73 -13.64 -9.22
N LEU A 121 -11.57 -13.21 -10.49
CA LEU A 121 -12.45 -13.08 -11.66
C LEU A 121 -11.66 -12.15 -12.60
N THR A 122 -10.94 -12.62 -13.63
CA THR A 122 -11.51 -13.14 -14.88
C THR A 122 -10.59 -14.20 -15.52
N ARG A 123 -11.13 -15.41 -15.70
CA ARG A 123 -10.85 -16.23 -16.90
C ARG A 123 -12.13 -16.30 -17.69
#